data_AF-A0A3E0HLL5-F1
#
_entry.id   AF-A0A3E0HLL5-F1
#
_cell.length_a   1.000
_cell.length_b   1.000
_cell.length_c   1.000
_cell.angle_alpha   90.00
_cell.angle_beta   90.00
_cell.angle_gamma   90.00
#
_symmetry.space_group_name_H-M   'P 1'
#
loop_
_entity.id
_entity.type
_entity.pdbx_description
1 polymer ?
#
loop_
_entity_poly.entity_id
_entity_poly.type
_entity_poly.pdbx_seq_one_letter_code
_entity_poly.pdbx_strand_id
1 'polypeptide(L)'
;MKRMWAAAVAVTSSVAALAATSGVAGAETLNTAAGAVTVPDGISTGFVVYDRDTGDSTLSYNAHKQFRSASVVKLLIALDYLESHGPDWQIPQHDLEQLQPMLRSSDDTAASWLWVKDGWETIVQRMIAKIGLTDTAPPADRGIWGYTAISAADVVKIYNYILDRADPRYRDFIMSNLRQSTKCGDDGFDQSFGIPSAVPRPWGVKQGWSGFGDGPAAGHECSPANPVPPDPDGADARTLAAMRVGAEAPAGAAATGGPDIDTTRRAMHTTGAVGPHDNKIVVVLTLEPVDTTWETSAARITALTSVLYDISQYL
;
A
#
# COMPACT_ATOMS: atom_id res chain seq x y z
N MET A 1 -40.61 67.31 43.00
CA MET A 1 -39.33 67.57 43.70
C MET A 1 -38.38 66.40 43.48
N LYS A 2 -37.11 66.48 43.90
CA LYS A 2 -36.03 65.53 43.57
C LYS A 2 -36.09 64.20 44.34
N ARG A 3 -35.70 63.10 43.65
CA ARG A 3 -34.85 61.95 44.08
C ARG A 3 -35.13 60.80 43.09
N MET A 4 -34.32 60.54 42.06
CA MET A 4 -32.94 60.02 42.10
C MET A 4 -32.76 58.83 43.05
N TRP A 5 -32.75 57.64 42.47
CA TRP A 5 -31.99 56.46 42.92
C TRP A 5 -31.05 56.06 41.78
N ALA A 6 -29.87 55.54 42.09
CA ALA A 6 -28.86 55.18 41.10
C ALA A 6 -28.63 53.67 41.10
N ALA A 7 -28.39 53.11 39.92
CA ALA A 7 -27.87 51.76 39.73
C ALA A 7 -26.69 51.86 38.76
N ALA A 8 -25.48 51.53 39.23
CA ALA A 8 -24.29 51.51 38.40
C ALA A 8 -24.17 50.14 37.72
N VAL A 9 -24.18 50.12 36.38
CA VAL A 9 -23.86 48.92 35.60
C VAL A 9 -22.38 49.01 35.21
N ALA A 10 -21.56 48.10 35.74
CA ALA A 10 -20.15 48.02 35.37
C ALA A 10 -20.01 47.28 34.03
N VAL A 11 -19.40 47.93 33.03
CA VAL A 11 -19.08 47.28 31.75
C VAL A 11 -17.70 46.62 31.87
N THR A 12 -17.70 45.32 32.13
CA THR A 12 -16.47 44.50 32.12
C THR A 12 -16.28 43.87 30.73
N SER A 13 -15.47 44.53 29.89
CA SER A 13 -15.11 44.02 28.56
C SER A 13 -14.10 42.86 28.66
N SER A 14 -14.61 41.64 28.87
CA SER A 14 -13.79 40.43 28.88
C SER A 14 -13.33 40.05 27.47
N VAL A 15 -12.10 40.43 27.11
CA VAL A 15 -11.44 39.96 25.88
C VAL A 15 -11.10 38.48 26.05
N ALA A 16 -11.86 37.60 25.40
CA ALA A 16 -11.56 36.18 25.35
C ALA A 16 -10.34 35.92 24.46
N ALA A 17 -9.18 35.68 25.07
CA ALA A 17 -7.98 35.26 24.34
C ALA A 17 -8.16 33.82 23.83
N LEU A 18 -8.28 33.65 22.51
CA LEU A 18 -8.15 32.33 21.89
C LEU A 18 -6.68 31.88 22.01
N ALA A 19 -6.40 31.05 23.01
CA ALA A 19 -5.18 30.29 23.07
C ALA A 19 -5.22 29.20 21.98
N ALA A 20 -4.64 29.49 20.81
CA ALA A 20 -4.46 28.49 19.76
C ALA A 20 -3.44 27.44 20.22
N THR A 21 -3.94 26.32 20.75
CA THR A 21 -3.11 25.17 21.12
C THR A 21 -2.66 24.45 19.86
N SER A 22 -1.50 24.83 19.33
CA SER A 22 -0.82 24.11 18.25
C SER A 22 -0.54 22.68 18.69
N GLY A 23 -1.37 21.73 18.25
CA GLY A 23 -1.17 20.30 18.52
C GLY A 23 0.08 19.81 17.82
N VAL A 24 1.09 19.42 18.60
CA VAL A 24 2.25 18.68 18.06
C VAL A 24 1.76 17.28 17.72
N ALA A 25 1.67 16.97 16.43
CA ALA A 25 1.39 15.61 15.98
C ALA A 25 2.51 14.66 16.46
N GLY A 26 2.13 13.43 16.79
CA GLY A 26 3.03 12.38 17.24
C GLY A 26 2.42 11.01 16.96
N ALA A 27 3.28 9.99 16.91
CA ALA A 27 2.98 8.63 16.45
C ALA A 27 1.61 8.10 16.92
N GLU A 28 0.80 7.65 15.95
CA GLU A 28 -0.58 7.22 16.21
C GLU A 28 -0.61 5.75 16.62
N THR A 29 -1.15 5.47 17.81
CA THR A 29 -1.34 4.10 18.34
C THR A 29 -2.82 3.71 18.29
N LEU A 30 -3.11 2.74 17.44
CA LEU A 30 -4.42 2.10 17.30
C LEU A 30 -4.53 0.97 18.31
N ASN A 31 -5.53 1.03 19.17
CA ASN A 31 -5.75 0.03 20.22
C ASN A 31 -6.95 -0.86 19.85
N THR A 32 -6.79 -2.17 20.00
CA THR A 32 -7.81 -3.19 19.72
C THR A 32 -8.01 -4.09 20.93
N ALA A 33 -8.98 -4.99 20.89
CA ALA A 33 -9.17 -5.99 21.95
C ALA A 33 -8.00 -7.00 22.06
N ALA A 34 -7.22 -7.18 20.98
CA ALA A 34 -6.15 -8.16 20.88
C ALA A 34 -4.72 -7.58 21.05
N GLY A 35 -4.55 -6.27 20.90
CA GLY A 35 -3.24 -5.62 20.96
C GLY A 35 -3.26 -4.18 20.45
N ALA A 36 -2.08 -3.59 20.27
CA ALA A 36 -1.92 -2.22 19.78
C ALA A 36 -0.96 -2.16 18.58
N VAL A 37 -1.28 -1.34 17.60
CA VAL A 37 -0.46 -1.05 16.41
C VAL A 37 -0.02 0.40 16.48
N THR A 38 1.29 0.68 16.47
CA THR A 38 1.82 2.04 16.41
C THR A 38 2.34 2.35 15.01
N VAL A 39 1.92 3.48 14.46
CA VAL A 39 2.42 4.00 13.17
C VAL A 39 3.44 5.12 13.44
N PRO A 40 4.70 4.97 13.00
CA PRO A 40 5.73 5.99 13.22
C PRO A 40 5.45 7.33 12.54
N ASP A 41 5.86 8.42 13.19
CA ASP A 41 5.84 9.77 12.61
C ASP A 41 6.63 9.87 11.30
N GLY A 42 6.18 10.75 10.40
CA GLY A 42 6.81 10.98 9.08
C GLY A 42 6.50 9.91 8.02
N ILE A 43 6.17 8.69 8.44
CA ILE A 43 5.68 7.63 7.55
C ILE A 43 4.17 7.86 7.32
N SER A 44 3.75 7.95 6.06
CA SER A 44 2.33 7.79 5.73
C SER A 44 2.02 6.32 5.58
N THR A 45 1.19 5.78 6.46
CA THR A 45 0.74 4.38 6.41
C THR A 45 -0.76 4.30 6.18
N GLY A 46 -1.19 3.33 5.37
CA GLY A 46 -2.56 2.85 5.30
C GLY A 46 -2.56 1.33 5.21
N PHE A 47 -3.42 0.66 5.96
CA PHE A 47 -3.50 -0.80 5.97
C PHE A 47 -4.94 -1.31 6.17
N VAL A 48 -5.18 -2.53 5.71
CA VAL A 48 -6.34 -3.35 6.06
C VAL A 48 -5.87 -4.80 6.24
N VAL A 49 -6.34 -5.45 7.31
CA VAL A 49 -6.46 -6.91 7.36
C VAL A 49 -7.95 -7.22 7.27
N TYR A 50 -8.32 -7.93 6.21
CA TYR A 50 -9.69 -8.32 5.91
C TYR A 50 -9.83 -9.82 6.07
N ASP A 51 -10.84 -10.26 6.80
CA ASP A 51 -11.15 -11.66 7.00
C ASP A 51 -12.27 -12.07 6.03
N ARG A 52 -11.99 -13.07 5.17
CA ARG A 52 -12.92 -13.55 4.15
C ARG A 52 -13.90 -14.61 4.67
N ASP A 53 -13.65 -15.20 5.84
CA ASP A 53 -14.58 -16.14 6.45
C ASP A 53 -15.73 -15.40 7.15
N THR A 54 -15.46 -14.22 7.72
CA THR A 54 -16.49 -13.32 8.29
C THR A 54 -17.03 -12.30 7.28
N GLY A 55 -16.18 -11.81 6.38
CA GLY A 55 -16.49 -10.72 5.44
C GLY A 55 -16.17 -9.31 5.99
N ASP A 56 -15.45 -9.20 7.11
CA ASP A 56 -15.18 -7.94 7.82
C ASP A 56 -13.69 -7.56 7.84
N SER A 57 -13.40 -6.26 8.02
CA SER A 57 -12.04 -5.77 8.28
C SER A 57 -11.70 -5.90 9.77
N THR A 58 -10.89 -6.90 10.14
CA THR A 58 -10.45 -7.11 11.53
C THR A 58 -9.47 -6.04 12.00
N LEU A 59 -8.64 -5.51 11.09
CA LEU A 59 -7.76 -4.36 11.33
C LEU A 59 -7.87 -3.37 10.16
N SER A 60 -7.94 -2.07 10.45
CA SER A 60 -8.07 -1.03 9.43
C SER A 60 -7.49 0.30 9.91
N TYR A 61 -6.71 0.97 9.07
CA TYR A 61 -6.16 2.30 9.33
C TYR A 61 -5.93 3.06 8.03
N ASN A 62 -6.38 4.32 7.95
CA ASN A 62 -6.28 5.15 6.75
C ASN A 62 -6.73 4.40 5.47
N ALA A 63 -7.71 3.50 5.58
CA ALA A 63 -7.99 2.51 4.53
C ALA A 63 -8.40 3.13 3.18
N HIS A 64 -9.00 4.32 3.21
CA HIS A 64 -9.38 5.13 2.04
C HIS A 64 -8.36 6.19 1.62
N LYS A 65 -7.21 6.29 2.32
CA LYS A 65 -6.13 7.20 1.93
C LYS A 65 -5.49 6.70 0.64
N GLN A 66 -5.28 7.61 -0.30
CA GLN A 66 -4.64 7.30 -1.58
C GLN A 66 -3.11 7.20 -1.45
N PHE A 67 -2.55 6.21 -2.13
CA PHE A 67 -1.13 5.94 -2.32
C PHE A 67 -0.89 5.73 -3.82
N ARG A 68 0.33 5.99 -4.31
CA ARG A 68 0.70 5.55 -5.67
C ARG A 68 0.92 4.05 -5.67
N SER A 69 0.38 3.34 -6.65
CA SER A 69 0.31 1.89 -6.65
C SER A 69 1.67 1.18 -6.67
N ALA A 70 2.68 1.82 -7.27
CA ALA A 70 3.85 1.12 -7.77
C ALA A 70 3.42 -0.15 -8.54
N SER A 71 4.12 -1.26 -8.35
CA SER A 71 3.83 -2.56 -8.96
C SER A 71 2.55 -3.26 -8.48
N VAL A 72 1.75 -2.70 -7.56
CA VAL A 72 0.45 -3.29 -7.16
C VAL A 72 -0.59 -3.19 -8.29
N VAL A 73 -0.54 -2.16 -9.14
CA VAL A 73 -1.47 -2.02 -10.29
C VAL A 73 -1.34 -3.14 -11.33
N LYS A 74 -0.27 -3.92 -11.30
CA LYS A 74 -0.10 -5.10 -12.17
C LYS A 74 -1.21 -6.16 -11.94
N LEU A 75 -1.89 -6.13 -10.79
CA LEU A 75 -3.14 -6.85 -10.55
C LEU A 75 -4.29 -6.38 -11.47
N LEU A 76 -4.46 -5.06 -11.62
CA LEU A 76 -5.47 -4.47 -12.52
C LEU A 76 -5.12 -4.70 -13.99
N ILE A 77 -3.84 -4.63 -14.37
CA ILE A 77 -3.39 -4.94 -15.74
C ILE A 77 -3.69 -6.41 -16.09
N ALA A 78 -3.38 -7.36 -15.20
CA ALA A 78 -3.67 -8.76 -15.42
C ALA A 78 -5.19 -9.06 -15.44
N LEU A 79 -5.96 -8.47 -14.52
CA LEU A 79 -7.42 -8.59 -14.51
C LEU A 79 -8.04 -8.06 -15.80
N ASP A 80 -7.68 -6.84 -16.22
CA ASP A 80 -8.29 -6.21 -17.38
C ASP A 80 -7.96 -6.92 -18.70
N TYR A 81 -6.73 -7.41 -18.85
CA TYR A 81 -6.34 -8.27 -19.98
C TYR A 81 -7.28 -9.48 -20.06
N LEU A 82 -7.43 -10.22 -18.96
CA LEU A 82 -8.23 -11.45 -18.91
C LEU A 82 -9.72 -11.15 -19.15
N GLU A 83 -10.25 -10.15 -18.42
CA GLU A 83 -11.64 -9.73 -18.45
C GLU A 83 -12.08 -9.11 -19.79
N SER A 84 -11.14 -8.56 -20.57
CA SER A 84 -11.40 -8.02 -21.92
C SER A 84 -11.37 -9.08 -23.02
N HIS A 85 -10.64 -10.18 -22.83
CA HIS A 85 -10.53 -11.26 -23.83
C HIS A 85 -11.54 -12.40 -23.62
N GLY A 86 -11.97 -12.67 -22.37
CA GLY A 86 -12.94 -13.73 -22.05
C GLY A 86 -12.30 -15.06 -21.60
N PRO A 87 -13.01 -15.91 -20.82
CA PRO A 87 -12.39 -17.05 -20.14
C PRO A 87 -12.05 -18.21 -21.08
N ASP A 88 -12.70 -18.29 -22.24
CA ASP A 88 -12.39 -19.25 -23.31
C ASP A 88 -11.34 -18.74 -24.31
N TRP A 89 -10.76 -17.54 -24.11
CA TRP A 89 -9.64 -17.07 -24.91
C TRP A 89 -8.36 -17.81 -24.57
N GLN A 90 -7.74 -18.42 -25.58
CA GLN A 90 -6.40 -18.98 -25.43
C GLN A 90 -5.37 -17.84 -25.46
N ILE A 91 -4.85 -17.48 -24.28
CA ILE A 91 -3.76 -16.51 -24.11
C ILE A 91 -2.60 -16.90 -25.06
N PRO A 92 -2.19 -16.03 -26.01
CA PRO A 92 -1.04 -16.29 -26.87
C PRO A 92 0.24 -16.48 -26.06
N GLN A 93 1.14 -17.35 -26.51
CA GLN A 93 2.39 -17.64 -25.77
C GLN A 93 3.20 -16.37 -25.48
N HIS A 94 3.31 -15.45 -26.43
CA HIS A 94 4.00 -14.16 -26.26
C HIS A 94 3.39 -13.32 -25.12
N ASP A 95 2.07 -13.26 -25.02
CA ASP A 95 1.35 -12.50 -23.99
C ASP A 95 1.47 -13.20 -22.62
N LEU A 96 1.44 -14.53 -22.61
CA LEU A 96 1.70 -15.37 -21.43
C LEU A 96 3.10 -15.15 -20.87
N GLU A 97 4.09 -15.00 -21.75
CA GLU A 97 5.49 -14.66 -21.44
C GLU A 97 5.64 -13.25 -20.85
N GLN A 98 4.66 -12.35 -20.99
CA GLN A 98 4.62 -11.06 -20.27
C GLN A 98 3.84 -11.17 -18.95
N LEU A 99 2.66 -11.79 -18.96
CA LEU A 99 1.77 -11.88 -17.79
C LEU A 99 2.41 -12.64 -16.61
N GLN A 100 3.19 -13.68 -16.87
CA GLN A 100 3.84 -14.46 -15.81
C GLN A 100 4.94 -13.70 -15.05
N PRO A 101 5.99 -13.13 -15.69
CA PRO A 101 7.01 -12.35 -14.97
C PRO A 101 6.43 -11.07 -14.35
N MET A 102 5.49 -10.38 -15.01
CA MET A 102 4.80 -9.22 -14.43
C MET A 102 4.16 -9.54 -13.06
N LEU A 103 3.60 -10.73 -12.89
CA LEU A 103 2.98 -11.17 -11.64
C LEU A 103 3.97 -11.80 -10.64
N ARG A 104 5.07 -12.43 -11.11
CA ARG A 104 6.03 -13.16 -10.25
C ARG A 104 7.27 -12.35 -9.86
N SER A 105 8.03 -11.87 -10.86
CA SER A 105 9.24 -11.05 -10.70
C SER A 105 8.94 -9.56 -10.79
N SER A 106 7.66 -9.18 -10.90
CA SER A 106 7.25 -7.78 -10.97
C SER A 106 7.84 -7.03 -12.16
N ASP A 107 8.10 -7.72 -13.27
CA ASP A 107 8.68 -7.16 -14.51
C ASP A 107 7.97 -5.87 -14.98
N ASP A 108 8.76 -4.81 -15.14
CA ASP A 108 8.34 -3.47 -15.57
C ASP A 108 8.25 -3.34 -17.11
N THR A 109 9.04 -4.12 -17.85
CA THR A 109 8.99 -4.18 -19.32
C THR A 109 7.70 -4.84 -19.77
N ALA A 110 7.38 -6.01 -19.19
CA ALA A 110 6.15 -6.75 -19.44
C ALA A 110 4.90 -5.94 -19.05
N ALA A 111 4.92 -5.25 -17.90
CA ALA A 111 3.82 -4.39 -17.50
C ALA A 111 3.66 -3.17 -18.41
N SER A 112 4.75 -2.54 -18.82
CA SER A 112 4.70 -1.41 -19.76
C SER A 112 4.20 -1.86 -21.14
N TRP A 113 4.58 -3.06 -21.61
CA TRP A 113 4.07 -3.64 -22.85
C TRP A 113 2.55 -3.91 -22.78
N LEU A 114 2.09 -4.60 -21.72
CA LEU A 114 0.67 -4.87 -21.50
C LEU A 114 -0.15 -3.58 -21.34
N TRP A 115 0.37 -2.60 -20.60
CA TRP A 115 -0.24 -1.28 -20.42
C TRP A 115 -0.43 -0.55 -21.75
N VAL A 116 0.60 -0.51 -22.60
CA VAL A 116 0.52 0.15 -23.91
C VAL A 116 -0.43 -0.60 -24.86
N LYS A 117 -0.37 -1.94 -24.85
CA LYS A 117 -1.20 -2.84 -25.68
C LYS A 117 -2.69 -2.65 -25.40
N ASP A 118 -3.10 -2.72 -24.13
CA ASP A 118 -4.52 -2.78 -23.74
C ASP A 118 -5.13 -1.40 -23.46
N GLY A 119 -4.48 -0.31 -23.90
CA GLY A 119 -5.10 1.02 -23.93
C GLY A 119 -4.80 1.94 -22.76
N TRP A 120 -3.64 1.76 -22.12
CA TRP A 120 -3.05 2.69 -21.14
C TRP A 120 -4.00 2.92 -19.94
N GLU A 121 -4.17 4.17 -19.49
CA GLU A 121 -5.04 4.56 -18.38
C GLU A 121 -6.50 4.04 -18.45
N THR A 122 -6.99 3.63 -19.63
CA THR A 122 -8.32 3.05 -19.78
C THR A 122 -8.47 1.67 -19.11
N ILE A 123 -7.35 0.95 -18.88
CA ILE A 123 -7.28 -0.28 -18.05
C ILE A 123 -7.81 0.00 -16.64
N VAL A 124 -7.30 1.06 -16.01
CA VAL A 124 -7.70 1.45 -14.65
C VAL A 124 -9.15 1.92 -14.64
N GLN A 125 -9.59 2.67 -15.65
CA GLN A 125 -10.98 3.13 -15.77
C GLN A 125 -11.98 1.96 -15.90
N ARG A 126 -11.65 0.92 -16.70
CA ARG A 126 -12.46 -0.30 -16.82
C ARG A 126 -12.53 -1.06 -15.49
N MET A 127 -11.41 -1.22 -14.79
CA MET A 127 -11.38 -1.91 -13.50
C MET A 127 -12.07 -1.15 -12.37
N ILE A 128 -11.97 0.18 -12.33
CA ILE A 128 -12.77 1.05 -11.43
C ILE A 128 -14.25 0.74 -11.60
N ALA A 129 -14.75 0.79 -12.85
CA ALA A 129 -16.15 0.55 -13.16
C ALA A 129 -16.60 -0.91 -12.92
N LYS A 130 -15.72 -1.90 -13.13
CA LYS A 130 -16.04 -3.33 -13.00
C LYS A 130 -16.04 -3.82 -11.55
N ILE A 131 -15.14 -3.29 -10.71
CA ILE A 131 -14.94 -3.75 -9.33
C ILE A 131 -15.62 -2.82 -8.31
N GLY A 132 -15.92 -1.57 -8.67
CA GLY A 132 -16.47 -0.57 -7.73
C GLY A 132 -15.38 0.06 -6.85
N LEU A 133 -14.23 0.33 -7.45
CA LEU A 133 -13.11 1.01 -6.79
C LEU A 133 -13.47 2.49 -6.60
N THR A 134 -13.37 3.00 -5.38
CA THR A 134 -13.86 4.36 -5.02
C THR A 134 -12.74 5.37 -4.84
N ASP A 135 -11.55 4.88 -4.55
CA ASP A 135 -10.38 5.67 -4.17
C ASP A 135 -9.24 5.46 -5.19
N THR A 136 -9.38 4.47 -6.06
CA THR A 136 -8.50 4.17 -7.18
C THR A 136 -8.73 5.15 -8.32
N ALA A 137 -7.66 5.69 -8.90
CA ALA A 137 -7.73 6.60 -10.04
C ALA A 137 -6.51 6.44 -10.96
N PRO A 138 -6.64 6.63 -12.28
CA PRO A 138 -5.52 6.57 -13.21
C PRO A 138 -4.44 7.61 -12.88
N PRO A 139 -3.18 7.41 -13.31
CA PRO A 139 -2.11 8.38 -13.11
C PRO A 139 -2.43 9.71 -13.79
N ALA A 140 -1.97 10.82 -13.20
CA ALA A 140 -2.08 12.15 -13.81
C ALA A 140 -1.28 12.24 -15.12
N ASP A 141 -0.07 11.68 -15.13
CA ASP A 141 0.82 11.62 -16.28
C ASP A 141 0.64 10.32 -17.07
N ARG A 142 0.37 10.45 -18.36
CA ARG A 142 0.12 9.32 -19.27
C ARG A 142 1.35 8.42 -19.42
N GLY A 143 1.16 7.13 -19.18
CA GLY A 143 2.20 6.10 -19.31
C GLY A 143 2.87 5.70 -18.01
N ILE A 144 2.79 6.51 -16.94
CA ILE A 144 3.38 6.18 -15.64
C ILE A 144 2.42 5.30 -14.84
N TRP A 145 2.23 4.04 -15.26
CA TRP A 145 1.26 3.11 -14.67
C TRP A 145 1.42 2.97 -13.15
N GLY A 146 2.66 3.00 -12.63
CA GLY A 146 2.96 2.91 -11.20
C GLY A 146 2.54 4.14 -10.36
N TYR A 147 2.07 5.21 -11.01
CA TYR A 147 1.45 6.38 -10.38
C TYR A 147 -0.10 6.31 -10.40
N THR A 148 -0.68 5.16 -10.70
CA THR A 148 -2.10 4.89 -10.43
C THR A 148 -2.37 5.08 -8.94
N ALA A 149 -3.35 5.88 -8.54
CA ALA A 149 -3.77 5.96 -7.15
C ALA A 149 -4.48 4.66 -6.74
N ILE A 150 -4.22 4.17 -5.53
CA ILE A 150 -4.92 3.06 -4.87
C ILE A 150 -5.14 3.40 -3.39
N SER A 151 -6.10 2.73 -2.75
CA SER A 151 -6.24 2.72 -1.29
C SER A 151 -6.18 1.28 -0.77
N ALA A 152 -5.98 1.10 0.54
CA ALA A 152 -5.96 -0.24 1.12
C ALA A 152 -7.35 -0.92 1.05
N ALA A 153 -8.44 -0.14 1.18
CA ALA A 153 -9.81 -0.62 0.99
C ALA A 153 -10.07 -1.10 -0.45
N ASP A 154 -9.61 -0.35 -1.46
CA ASP A 154 -9.76 -0.75 -2.86
C ASP A 154 -8.90 -1.97 -3.23
N VAL A 155 -7.69 -2.11 -2.67
CA VAL A 155 -6.89 -3.33 -2.88
C VAL A 155 -7.57 -4.57 -2.29
N VAL A 156 -8.26 -4.44 -1.15
CA VAL A 156 -9.12 -5.53 -0.63
C VAL A 156 -10.27 -5.86 -1.60
N LYS A 157 -10.92 -4.85 -2.21
CA LYS A 157 -11.92 -5.10 -3.27
C LYS A 157 -11.32 -5.83 -4.48
N ILE A 158 -10.09 -5.50 -4.89
CA ILE A 158 -9.38 -6.17 -5.99
C ILE A 158 -9.15 -7.65 -5.67
N TYR A 159 -8.64 -7.97 -4.47
CA TYR A 159 -8.43 -9.37 -4.06
C TYR A 159 -9.74 -10.15 -3.88
N ASN A 160 -10.78 -9.57 -3.28
CA ASN A 160 -12.11 -10.19 -3.21
C ASN A 160 -12.71 -10.39 -4.61
N TYR A 161 -12.50 -9.47 -5.55
CA TYR A 161 -12.93 -9.67 -6.94
C TYR A 161 -12.22 -10.86 -7.59
N ILE A 162 -10.88 -10.95 -7.45
CA ILE A 162 -10.08 -12.08 -7.95
C ILE A 162 -10.60 -13.39 -7.36
N LEU A 163 -10.83 -13.47 -6.05
CA LEU A 163 -11.13 -14.71 -5.34
C LEU A 163 -12.59 -15.17 -5.53
N ASP A 164 -13.54 -14.23 -5.50
CA ASP A 164 -14.97 -14.53 -5.32
C ASP A 164 -15.87 -14.12 -6.50
N ARG A 165 -15.37 -13.34 -7.47
CA ARG A 165 -16.21 -12.73 -8.54
C ARG A 165 -15.70 -12.91 -9.97
N ALA A 166 -14.39 -13.01 -10.17
CA ALA A 166 -13.78 -13.30 -11.46
C ALA A 166 -14.11 -14.74 -11.93
N ASP A 167 -13.93 -15.02 -13.23
CA ASP A 167 -14.01 -16.41 -13.71
C ASP A 167 -12.96 -17.28 -12.98
N PRO A 168 -13.29 -18.53 -12.59
CA PRO A 168 -12.35 -19.45 -11.96
C PRO A 168 -10.99 -19.55 -12.68
N ARG A 169 -10.96 -19.51 -14.02
CA ARG A 169 -9.71 -19.54 -14.80
C ARG A 169 -8.86 -18.30 -14.56
N TYR A 170 -9.48 -17.12 -14.42
CA TYR A 170 -8.77 -15.87 -14.12
C TYR A 170 -8.19 -15.89 -12.70
N ARG A 171 -9.01 -16.29 -11.71
CA ARG A 171 -8.59 -16.45 -10.32
C ARG A 171 -7.40 -17.40 -10.22
N ASP A 172 -7.55 -18.58 -10.80
CA ASP A 172 -6.56 -19.64 -10.68
C ASP A 172 -5.27 -19.26 -11.44
N PHE A 173 -5.38 -18.54 -12.57
CA PHE A 173 -4.22 -17.93 -13.25
C PHE A 173 -3.51 -16.88 -12.38
N ILE A 174 -4.23 -15.87 -11.87
CA ILE A 174 -3.62 -14.78 -11.09
C ILE A 174 -3.01 -15.36 -9.81
N MET A 175 -3.81 -16.08 -8.99
CA MET A 175 -3.37 -16.56 -7.69
C MET A 175 -2.26 -17.61 -7.80
N SER A 176 -2.25 -18.49 -8.82
CA SER A 176 -1.12 -19.40 -9.02
C SER A 176 0.19 -18.67 -9.37
N ASN A 177 0.12 -17.55 -10.09
CA ASN A 177 1.29 -16.69 -10.31
C ASN A 177 1.71 -15.95 -9.04
N LEU A 178 0.79 -15.35 -8.28
CA LEU A 178 1.12 -14.64 -7.03
C LEU A 178 1.70 -15.57 -5.93
N ARG A 179 1.28 -16.84 -5.89
CA ARG A 179 1.91 -17.88 -5.04
C ARG A 179 3.34 -18.23 -5.45
N GLN A 180 3.69 -17.95 -6.71
CA GLN A 180 5.02 -18.12 -7.33
C GLN A 180 5.81 -16.80 -7.40
N SER A 181 5.44 -15.77 -6.62
CA SER A 181 6.27 -14.56 -6.45
C SER A 181 7.71 -14.94 -6.13
N THR A 182 8.65 -14.41 -6.91
CA THR A 182 10.09 -14.71 -6.78
C THR A 182 10.72 -13.87 -5.68
N LYS A 183 11.81 -14.37 -5.07
CA LYS A 183 12.64 -13.60 -4.12
C LYS A 183 13.12 -12.31 -4.78
N CYS A 184 13.74 -12.40 -5.96
CA CYS A 184 14.21 -11.23 -6.70
C CYS A 184 13.13 -10.69 -7.64
N GLY A 185 13.04 -9.37 -7.72
CA GLY A 185 12.40 -8.66 -8.82
C GLY A 185 13.26 -8.71 -10.08
N ASP A 186 12.67 -8.36 -11.22
CA ASP A 186 13.37 -8.27 -12.51
C ASP A 186 14.41 -7.12 -12.52
N ASP A 187 14.12 -6.05 -11.78
CA ASP A 187 15.00 -4.92 -11.46
C ASP A 187 16.08 -5.25 -10.40
N GLY A 188 16.16 -6.50 -9.95
CA GLY A 188 17.18 -6.98 -9.01
C GLY A 188 16.91 -6.64 -7.54
N PHE A 189 15.80 -5.98 -7.18
CA PHE A 189 15.45 -5.77 -5.76
C PHE A 189 14.95 -7.07 -5.09
N ASP A 190 15.06 -7.19 -3.76
CA ASP A 190 14.54 -8.36 -3.02
C ASP A 190 13.09 -8.13 -2.56
N GLN A 191 12.14 -8.78 -3.23
CA GLN A 191 10.71 -8.75 -2.96
C GLN A 191 10.29 -9.40 -1.63
N SER A 192 11.20 -10.01 -0.85
CA SER A 192 10.86 -10.81 0.33
C SER A 192 10.43 -10.01 1.57
N PHE A 193 10.41 -8.67 1.51
CA PHE A 193 9.90 -7.82 2.59
C PHE A 193 8.39 -8.01 2.83
N GLY A 194 7.85 -7.56 3.96
CA GLY A 194 6.40 -7.60 4.20
C GLY A 194 5.88 -9.03 4.35
N ILE A 195 4.75 -9.35 3.70
CA ILE A 195 4.04 -10.64 3.85
C ILE A 195 4.99 -11.86 3.66
N PRO A 196 5.83 -11.95 2.60
CA PRO A 196 6.77 -13.06 2.43
C PRO A 196 7.70 -13.41 3.59
N SER A 197 8.12 -12.44 4.43
CA SER A 197 8.96 -12.69 5.61
C SER A 197 8.22 -12.60 6.94
N ALA A 198 7.13 -11.84 7.00
CA ALA A 198 6.34 -11.65 8.22
C ALA A 198 5.27 -12.74 8.44
N VAL A 199 4.88 -13.48 7.39
CA VAL A 199 3.69 -14.33 7.40
C VAL A 199 4.02 -15.75 6.91
N PRO A 200 3.65 -16.81 7.65
CA PRO A 200 3.84 -18.19 7.20
C PRO A 200 3.03 -18.49 5.93
N ARG A 201 3.57 -19.33 5.05
CA ARG A 201 2.82 -19.86 3.90
C ARG A 201 1.65 -20.75 4.39
N PRO A 202 0.54 -20.84 3.65
CA PRO A 202 0.33 -20.31 2.29
C PRO A 202 0.01 -18.81 2.22
N TRP A 203 0.51 -18.18 1.16
CA TRP A 203 0.15 -16.83 0.74
C TRP A 203 0.29 -16.70 -0.79
N GLY A 204 -0.35 -15.69 -1.38
CA GLY A 204 -0.14 -15.25 -2.76
C GLY A 204 -0.13 -13.72 -2.80
N VAL A 205 1.02 -13.12 -3.12
CA VAL A 205 1.30 -11.70 -2.89
C VAL A 205 1.57 -10.94 -4.18
N LYS A 206 1.25 -9.64 -4.21
CA LYS A 206 1.87 -8.68 -5.11
C LYS A 206 2.50 -7.54 -4.31
N GLN A 207 3.81 -7.45 -4.44
CA GLN A 207 4.64 -6.40 -3.86
C GLN A 207 4.66 -5.16 -4.76
N GLY A 208 4.93 -3.98 -4.18
CA GLY A 208 5.17 -2.74 -4.91
C GLY A 208 6.21 -1.87 -4.22
N TRP A 209 7.09 -1.26 -5.00
CA TRP A 209 8.05 -0.25 -4.56
C TRP A 209 8.24 0.78 -5.66
N SER A 210 8.53 2.02 -5.31
CA SER A 210 8.69 3.07 -6.32
C SER A 210 9.68 4.13 -5.86
N GLY A 211 10.63 4.44 -6.75
CA GLY A 211 11.67 5.43 -6.53
C GLY A 211 12.67 4.97 -5.49
N PHE A 212 13.41 3.88 -5.75
CA PHE A 212 14.65 3.53 -5.02
C PHE A 212 15.90 3.59 -5.92
N GLY A 213 15.75 4.10 -7.15
CA GLY A 213 16.65 3.87 -8.28
C GLY A 213 16.03 2.89 -9.27
N ASP A 214 16.72 2.65 -10.38
CA ASP A 214 16.32 1.66 -11.42
C ASP A 214 16.71 0.21 -11.04
N GLY A 215 17.37 0.06 -9.89
CA GLY A 215 17.84 -1.17 -9.28
C GLY A 215 18.51 -0.87 -7.93
N PRO A 216 18.87 -1.88 -7.13
CA PRO A 216 19.52 -1.69 -5.83
C PRO A 216 20.94 -1.12 -5.93
N ALA A 217 21.50 -0.70 -4.79
CA ALA A 217 22.89 -0.27 -4.71
C ALA A 217 23.87 -1.39 -5.06
N ALA A 218 25.05 -1.04 -5.58
CA ALA A 218 26.05 -2.01 -5.99
C ALA A 218 26.53 -2.88 -4.81
N GLY A 219 26.43 -4.21 -4.93
CA GLY A 219 26.67 -5.18 -3.86
C GLY A 219 25.42 -5.54 -3.04
N HIS A 220 24.28 -4.88 -3.27
CA HIS A 220 22.98 -5.16 -2.64
C HIS A 220 22.00 -5.85 -3.62
N GLU A 221 22.48 -6.29 -4.79
CA GLU A 221 21.67 -6.98 -5.79
C GLU A 221 21.09 -8.30 -5.23
N CYS A 222 19.81 -8.54 -5.49
CA CYS A 222 19.18 -9.79 -5.10
C CYS A 222 19.74 -10.95 -5.91
N SER A 223 20.15 -12.00 -5.20
CA SER A 223 20.43 -13.32 -5.75
C SER A 223 19.47 -14.34 -5.13
N PRO A 224 18.94 -15.32 -5.90
CA PRO A 224 18.14 -16.42 -5.36
C PRO A 224 18.82 -17.22 -4.24
N ALA A 225 20.15 -17.16 -4.15
CA ALA A 225 20.95 -17.84 -3.12
C ALA A 225 21.35 -16.93 -1.94
N ASN A 226 21.14 -15.61 -2.01
CA ASN A 226 21.35 -14.74 -0.86
C ASN A 226 20.29 -15.05 0.22
N PRO A 227 20.61 -14.95 1.52
CA PRO A 227 19.57 -14.86 2.54
C PRO A 227 18.64 -13.66 2.24
N VAL A 228 17.46 -13.62 2.86
CA VAL A 228 16.75 -12.33 2.97
C VAL A 228 17.71 -11.34 3.66
N PRO A 229 17.84 -10.08 3.20
CA PRO A 229 18.67 -9.08 3.86
C PRO A 229 18.43 -9.11 5.37
N PRO A 230 19.49 -9.24 6.20
CA PRO A 230 19.32 -9.16 7.64
C PRO A 230 18.73 -7.79 7.99
N ASP A 231 17.97 -7.73 9.08
CA ASP A 231 17.54 -6.46 9.67
C ASP A 231 18.80 -5.58 9.84
N PRO A 232 18.89 -4.41 9.16
CA PRO A 232 20.13 -3.63 9.12
C PRO A 232 20.55 -3.18 10.53
N ASP A 233 19.58 -3.01 11.42
CA ASP A 233 19.77 -2.92 12.85
C ASP A 233 19.45 -4.29 13.48
N GLY A 234 20.47 -5.04 13.90
CA GLY A 234 20.32 -6.33 14.62
C GLY A 234 19.80 -6.18 16.06
N ALA A 235 18.81 -5.32 16.27
CA ALA A 235 18.40 -4.74 17.55
C ALA A 235 16.86 -4.71 17.70
N ASP A 236 16.22 -5.88 17.65
CA ASP A 236 14.81 -6.17 17.92
C ASP A 236 13.76 -5.32 17.15
N ALA A 237 12.78 -5.99 16.52
CA ALA A 237 11.51 -5.36 16.10
C ALA A 237 10.71 -4.71 17.27
N ARG A 238 11.15 -4.91 18.52
CA ARG A 238 10.67 -4.23 19.74
C ARG A 238 11.15 -2.78 19.83
N THR A 239 12.22 -2.41 19.15
CA THR A 239 12.84 -1.06 19.22
C THR A 239 12.01 0.00 18.49
N LEU A 240 11.05 -0.39 17.65
CA LEU A 240 9.96 0.49 17.17
C LEU A 240 9.10 1.09 18.31
N ALA A 241 9.28 0.64 19.56
CA ALA A 241 8.68 1.26 20.75
C ALA A 241 9.52 2.40 21.38
N ALA A 242 10.69 2.80 20.82
CA ALA A 242 11.60 3.73 21.50
C ALA A 242 12.38 4.73 20.59
N MET A 243 12.11 6.03 20.84
CA MET A 243 12.97 7.23 20.61
C MET A 243 12.92 7.97 19.25
N ARG A 244 13.51 9.19 19.23
CA ARG A 244 13.40 10.31 18.23
C ARG A 244 14.82 10.67 17.70
N VAL A 245 15.13 11.51 16.69
CA VAL A 245 14.60 12.79 16.09
C VAL A 245 15.17 12.88 14.64
N GLY A 246 14.69 13.64 13.62
CA GLY A 246 13.57 14.59 13.43
C GLY A 246 14.01 15.92 12.73
N ALA A 247 13.08 16.61 12.03
CA ALA A 247 13.21 17.89 11.26
C ALA A 247 14.00 17.85 9.92
N GLU A 248 13.64 18.57 8.83
CA GLU A 248 12.44 19.32 8.40
C GLU A 248 12.52 19.58 6.86
N ALA A 249 11.42 19.87 6.15
CA ALA A 249 11.44 20.13 4.69
C ALA A 249 10.37 21.16 4.19
N PRO A 250 10.68 22.02 3.20
CA PRO A 250 9.72 22.94 2.53
C PRO A 250 9.13 22.35 1.22
N ALA A 251 8.10 23.00 0.66
CA ALA A 251 7.21 22.41 -0.36
C ALA A 251 6.96 23.27 -1.63
N GLY A 252 6.36 22.64 -2.65
CA GLY A 252 5.84 23.25 -3.90
C GLY A 252 6.06 22.34 -5.13
N ALA A 253 5.20 22.31 -6.15
CA ALA A 253 3.88 22.92 -6.35
C ALA A 253 3.05 22.09 -7.36
N ALA A 254 1.72 22.30 -7.41
CA ALA A 254 0.77 21.40 -8.08
C ALA A 254 0.72 21.52 -9.62
N ALA A 255 0.28 20.44 -10.28
CA ALA A 255 -0.08 20.36 -11.70
C ALA A 255 -1.46 19.67 -11.88
N THR A 256 -2.10 19.86 -13.03
CA THR A 256 -3.53 19.51 -13.23
C THR A 256 -3.76 18.21 -14.00
N GLY A 257 -4.62 17.31 -13.49
CA GLY A 257 -5.28 16.31 -14.34
C GLY A 257 -5.67 14.99 -13.67
N GLY A 258 -4.98 14.60 -12.59
CA GLY A 258 -5.22 13.35 -11.87
C GLY A 258 -5.35 13.54 -10.35
N PRO A 259 -5.29 12.44 -9.56
CA PRO A 259 -5.35 12.50 -8.11
C PRO A 259 -4.07 13.11 -7.53
N ASP A 260 -4.21 13.95 -6.50
CA ASP A 260 -3.09 14.62 -5.82
C ASP A 260 -2.40 13.66 -4.83
N ILE A 261 -1.64 12.71 -5.39
CA ILE A 261 -0.91 11.68 -4.64
C ILE A 261 0.59 12.00 -4.58
N ASP A 262 1.20 11.64 -3.45
CA ASP A 262 2.62 11.85 -3.22
C ASP A 262 3.48 10.88 -4.06
N THR A 263 4.04 11.42 -5.14
CA THR A 263 4.99 10.78 -6.05
C THR A 263 6.45 10.93 -5.61
N THR A 264 6.71 11.67 -4.51
CA THR A 264 8.05 12.16 -4.15
C THR A 264 8.75 11.31 -3.08
N ARG A 265 8.04 10.95 -2.00
CA ARG A 265 8.57 10.07 -0.94
C ARG A 265 8.81 8.65 -1.44
N ARG A 266 9.72 7.89 -0.82
CA ARG A 266 9.91 6.46 -1.13
C ARG A 266 8.61 5.71 -0.87
N ALA A 267 8.23 4.77 -1.73
CA ALA A 267 7.03 3.93 -1.51
C ALA A 267 7.44 2.46 -1.41
N MET A 268 6.93 1.75 -0.40
CA MET A 268 7.02 0.29 -0.30
C MET A 268 5.69 -0.28 0.18
N HIS A 269 5.21 -1.32 -0.48
CA HIS A 269 3.85 -1.83 -0.38
C HIS A 269 3.87 -3.37 -0.41
N THR A 270 3.22 -4.00 0.55
CA THR A 270 3.00 -5.46 0.55
C THR A 270 1.51 -5.74 0.57
N THR A 271 1.06 -6.56 -0.38
CA THR A 271 -0.36 -6.87 -0.57
C THR A 271 -0.49 -8.34 -0.94
N GLY A 272 -1.51 -9.03 -0.43
CA GLY A 272 -1.68 -10.45 -0.73
C GLY A 272 -2.85 -11.10 -0.04
N ALA A 273 -3.25 -12.25 -0.57
CA ALA A 273 -4.09 -13.19 0.14
C ALA A 273 -3.22 -14.15 0.95
N VAL A 274 -3.69 -14.50 2.13
CA VAL A 274 -2.93 -15.09 3.24
C VAL A 274 -3.78 -16.18 3.91
N GLY A 275 -3.11 -17.24 4.39
CA GLY A 275 -3.74 -18.28 5.19
C GLY A 275 -4.39 -19.39 4.35
N PRO A 276 -4.86 -20.46 5.01
CA PRO A 276 -5.55 -21.57 4.35
C PRO A 276 -6.72 -21.04 3.51
N HIS A 277 -6.86 -21.54 2.28
CA HIS A 277 -7.94 -21.13 1.35
C HIS A 277 -8.02 -19.61 1.08
N ASP A 278 -6.91 -18.89 1.24
CA ASP A 278 -6.82 -17.43 1.09
C ASP A 278 -7.77 -16.67 2.04
N ASN A 279 -7.99 -17.20 3.25
CA ASN A 279 -9.05 -16.74 4.14
C ASN A 279 -8.82 -15.36 4.79
N LYS A 280 -7.62 -14.77 4.70
CA LYS A 280 -7.40 -13.34 5.01
C LYS A 280 -6.75 -12.62 3.82
N ILE A 281 -7.08 -11.35 3.63
CA ILE A 281 -6.34 -10.43 2.75
C ILE A 281 -5.59 -9.45 3.63
N VAL A 282 -4.29 -9.29 3.39
CA VAL A 282 -3.42 -8.32 4.07
C VAL A 282 -2.95 -7.28 3.07
N VAL A 283 -3.13 -6.01 3.40
CA VAL A 283 -2.69 -4.87 2.60
C VAL A 283 -2.00 -3.87 3.51
N VAL A 284 -0.74 -3.53 3.20
CA VAL A 284 0.04 -2.50 3.90
C VAL A 284 0.72 -1.61 2.88
N LEU A 285 0.41 -0.31 2.92
CA LEU A 285 0.93 0.71 2.01
C LEU A 285 1.69 1.78 2.84
N THR A 286 2.99 1.96 2.61
CA THR A 286 3.80 3.02 3.24
C THR A 286 4.36 4.02 2.22
N LEU A 287 4.45 5.29 2.63
CA LEU A 287 5.33 6.31 2.02
C LEU A 287 6.29 6.86 3.07
N GLU A 288 7.58 6.86 2.77
CA GLU A 288 8.69 7.12 3.69
C GLU A 288 9.62 8.24 3.20
N PRO A 289 10.34 8.95 4.09
CA PRO A 289 11.27 10.02 3.73
C PRO A 289 12.25 9.64 2.60
N VAL A 290 12.61 10.62 1.75
CA VAL A 290 13.41 10.42 0.53
C VAL A 290 14.84 9.90 0.77
N ASP A 291 15.33 10.00 1.99
CA ASP A 291 16.61 9.49 2.48
C ASP A 291 16.55 8.05 3.03
N THR A 292 15.34 7.46 3.16
CA THR A 292 15.16 6.07 3.61
C THR A 292 15.77 5.07 2.62
N THR A 293 16.60 4.15 3.10
CA THR A 293 17.18 3.08 2.26
C THR A 293 16.19 1.96 1.97
N TRP A 294 16.54 1.08 1.03
CA TRP A 294 15.76 -0.11 0.72
C TRP A 294 15.56 -1.00 1.94
N GLU A 295 16.65 -1.29 2.66
CA GLU A 295 16.72 -2.20 3.81
C GLU A 295 15.91 -1.64 4.98
N THR A 296 16.02 -0.34 5.24
CA THR A 296 15.24 0.33 6.29
C THR A 296 13.73 0.26 6.01
N SER A 297 13.30 0.51 4.77
CA SER A 297 11.89 0.43 4.38
C SER A 297 11.37 -1.01 4.42
N ALA A 298 12.18 -1.95 3.92
CA ALA A 298 11.92 -3.40 3.97
C ALA A 298 11.74 -3.92 5.40
N ALA A 299 12.63 -3.56 6.32
CA ALA A 299 12.52 -3.94 7.73
C ALA A 299 11.25 -3.36 8.37
N ARG A 300 10.99 -2.06 8.19
CA ARG A 300 9.81 -1.36 8.73
C ARG A 300 8.48 -1.97 8.27
N ILE A 301 8.31 -2.21 6.97
CA ILE A 301 7.07 -2.81 6.45
C ILE A 301 6.92 -4.28 6.88
N THR A 302 8.02 -5.02 6.99
CA THR A 302 8.00 -6.40 7.51
C THR A 302 7.56 -6.44 8.98
N ALA A 303 8.15 -5.59 9.84
CA ALA A 303 7.80 -5.51 11.26
C ALA A 303 6.33 -5.10 11.47
N LEU A 304 5.84 -4.08 10.74
CA LEU A 304 4.43 -3.69 10.76
C LEU A 304 3.51 -4.83 10.29
N THR A 305 3.87 -5.53 9.22
CA THR A 305 3.09 -6.66 8.71
C THR A 305 3.03 -7.82 9.71
N SER A 306 4.12 -8.08 10.46
CA SER A 306 4.15 -9.10 11.53
C SER A 306 3.16 -8.75 12.63
N VAL A 307 3.22 -7.52 13.15
CA VAL A 307 2.31 -7.06 14.21
C VAL A 307 0.84 -7.10 13.78
N LEU A 308 0.54 -6.72 12.53
CA LEU A 308 -0.81 -6.83 11.98
C LEU A 308 -1.27 -8.28 11.84
N TYR A 309 -0.40 -9.18 11.34
CA TYR A 309 -0.71 -10.60 11.22
C TYR A 309 -0.96 -11.24 12.59
N ASP A 310 -0.05 -11.03 13.55
CA ASP A 310 -0.12 -11.57 14.90
C ASP A 310 -1.40 -11.14 15.63
N ILE A 311 -1.73 -9.84 15.62
CA ILE A 311 -2.96 -9.32 16.24
C ILE A 311 -4.21 -9.91 15.56
N SER A 312 -4.20 -10.09 14.24
CA SER A 312 -5.32 -10.68 13.49
C SER A 312 -5.53 -12.20 13.67
N GLN A 313 -4.69 -12.87 14.46
CA GLN A 313 -4.94 -14.26 14.90
C GLN A 313 -5.88 -14.33 16.12
N TYR A 314 -6.17 -13.20 16.76
CA TYR A 314 -7.01 -13.10 17.97
C TYR A 314 -8.28 -12.25 17.75
N LEU A 315 -8.61 -11.95 16.48
CA LEU A 315 -9.77 -11.19 16.01
C LEU A 315 -10.50 -11.98 14.92
#